data_AF-A0A1X1VUK9-F1
#
_entry.id   AF-A0A1X1VUK9-F1
#
_cell.length_a   1.000
_cell.length_b   1.000
_cell.length_c   1.000
_cell.angle_alpha   90.00
_cell.angle_beta   90.00
_cell.angle_gamma   90.00
#
_symmetry.space_group_name_H-M   'P 1'
#
loop_
_entity.id
_entity.type
_entity.pdbx_description
1 polymer ?
#
loop_
_entity_poly.entity_id
_entity_poly.type
_entity_poly.pdbx_seq_one_letter_code
_entity_poly.pdbx_strand_id
1 'polypeptide(L)' 'MRAVEAINKLMRTERLGELMIVDSAIIETEEAWYFPYDAVAFVVHGDISAALAGNVPVKVPRVGGALTYETPARS' A
#
# COMPACT_ATOMS: atom_id res chain seq x y z
N MET A 1 8.13 -1.49 10.31
CA MET A 1 6.77 -0.89 10.23
C MET A 1 5.93 -1.83 9.37
N ARG A 2 4.82 -2.37 9.89
CA ARG A 2 4.15 -3.57 9.34
C ARG A 2 3.72 -3.44 7.86
N ALA A 3 3.27 -2.26 7.43
CA ALA A 3 2.88 -2.01 6.04
C ALA A 3 4.08 -2.05 5.06
N VAL A 4 5.22 -1.49 5.46
CA VAL A 4 6.47 -1.52 4.65
C VAL A 4 6.95 -2.96 4.47
N GLU A 5 6.88 -3.77 5.54
CA GLU A 5 7.21 -5.20 5.46
C GLU A 5 6.29 -5.95 4.49
N ALA A 6 5.00 -5.60 4.45
CA ALA A 6 4.03 -6.19 3.53
C ALA A 6 4.35 -5.86 2.07
N ILE A 7 4.56 -4.59 1.72
CA ILE A 7 4.88 -4.21 0.33
C ILE A 7 6.25 -4.74 -0.10
N ASN A 8 7.23 -4.82 0.81
CA ASN A 8 8.53 -5.45 0.53
C ASN A 8 8.40 -6.95 0.24
N LYS A 9 7.47 -7.63 0.93
CA LYS A 9 7.16 -9.04 0.63
C LYS A 9 6.46 -9.16 -0.73
N LEU A 10 5.53 -8.27 -1.02
CA LEU A 10 4.83 -8.23 -2.31
C LEU A 10 5.80 -8.02 -3.47
N MET A 11 6.71 -7.06 -3.36
CA MET A 11 7.81 -6.80 -4.30
C MET A 11 8.55 -8.08 -4.69
N ARG A 12 8.95 -8.87 -3.69
CA ARG A 12 9.70 -10.12 -3.91
C ARG A 12 8.85 -11.23 -4.50
N THR A 13 7.60 -11.35 -4.03
CA THR A 13 6.70 -12.44 -4.44
C THR A 13 6.25 -12.26 -5.89
N GLU A 14 5.84 -11.05 -6.23
CA GLU A 14 5.29 -10.68 -7.54
C GLU A 14 6.36 -10.17 -8.53
N ARG A 15 7.63 -10.14 -8.10
CA ARG A 15 8.78 -9.61 -8.88
C ARG A 15 8.54 -8.20 -9.40
N LEU A 16 7.91 -7.36 -8.58
CA LEU A 16 7.66 -5.96 -8.91
C LEU A 16 8.94 -5.13 -8.71
N GLY A 17 8.96 -3.94 -9.32
CA GLY A 17 9.96 -2.93 -9.04
C GLY A 17 9.86 -2.37 -7.62
N GLU A 18 10.62 -1.31 -7.34
CA GLU A 18 10.58 -0.64 -6.04
C GLU A 18 9.19 -0.04 -5.78
N LEU A 19 8.62 -0.37 -4.61
CA LEU A 19 7.33 0.16 -4.16
C LEU A 19 7.53 1.12 -2.99
N MET A 20 6.68 2.12 -2.91
CA MET A 20 6.63 3.03 -1.78
C MET A 20 5.20 3.26 -1.32
N ILE A 21 5.04 3.52 -0.02
CA ILE A 21 3.77 4.00 0.54
C ILE A 21 3.55 5.44 0.06
N VAL A 22 2.31 5.74 -0.35
CA VAL A 22 1.90 7.10 -0.72
C VAL A 22 1.37 7.78 0.54
N ASP A 23 2.26 8.43 1.28
CA ASP A 23 1.96 8.99 2.62
C ASP A 23 0.78 9.98 2.61
N SER A 24 0.66 10.78 1.55
CA SER A 24 -0.44 11.75 1.39
C SER A 24 -1.82 11.12 1.21
N ALA A 25 -1.88 9.81 0.94
CA ALA A 25 -3.12 9.08 0.73
C ALA A 25 -3.43 8.09 1.87
N ILE A 26 -2.65 8.09 2.95
CA ILE A 26 -2.92 7.24 4.11
C ILE A 26 -4.29 7.62 4.69
N ILE A 27 -5.12 6.61 4.91
CA ILE A 27 -6.45 6.78 5.52
C ILE A 27 -6.42 6.13 6.89
N GLU A 28 -6.83 6.89 7.89
CA GLU A 28 -6.99 6.42 9.27
C GLU A 28 -8.46 6.26 9.59
N THR A 29 -8.84 5.09 10.09
CA THR A 29 -10.16 4.85 10.67
C THR A 29 -10.01 4.45 12.14
N GLU A 30 -11.14 4.30 12.84
CA GLU A 30 -11.16 3.76 14.19
C GLU A 30 -10.65 2.31 14.26
N GLU A 31 -10.82 1.55 13.18
CA GLU A 31 -10.51 0.12 13.15
C GLU A 31 -9.11 -0.19 12.57
N ALA A 32 -8.63 0.61 11.64
CA ALA A 32 -7.40 0.33 10.90
C ALA A 32 -6.72 1.58 10.32
N TRP A 33 -5.47 1.39 9.90
CA TRP A 33 -4.78 2.26 8.97
C TRP A 33 -4.74 1.60 7.60
N TYR A 34 -4.97 2.39 6.56
CA TYR A 34 -4.88 1.97 5.17
C TYR A 34 -3.71 2.70 4.53
N PHE A 35 -2.76 1.93 4.00
CA PHE A 35 -1.54 2.44 3.38
C PHE A 35 -1.57 2.16 1.89
N PRO A 36 -2.05 3.11 1.05
CA PRO A 36 -1.84 3.03 -0.38
C PRO A 36 -0.36 3.00 -0.69
N TYR A 37 0.01 2.29 -1.74
CA TYR A 37 1.37 2.23 -2.24
C TYR A 37 1.34 2.27 -3.76
N ASP A 38 2.47 2.57 -4.38
CA ASP A 38 2.63 2.46 -5.83
C ASP A 38 4.13 2.32 -6.16
N ALA A 39 4.46 2.14 -7.43
CA ALA A 39 5.83 2.07 -7.90
C ALA A 39 6.54 3.42 -7.70
N VAL A 40 7.77 3.40 -7.19
CA VAL A 40 8.61 4.61 -7.05
C VAL A 40 8.79 5.32 -8.40
N ALA A 41 8.95 4.55 -9.49
CA ALA A 41 9.05 5.09 -10.85
C ALA A 41 7.84 5.94 -11.25
N PHE A 42 6.64 5.53 -10.84
CA PHE A 42 5.44 6.32 -11.07
C PHE A 42 5.35 7.53 -10.12
N VAL A 43 5.47 7.31 -8.82
CA VAL A 43 5.22 8.34 -7.80
C VAL A 43 6.26 9.46 -7.84
N VAL A 44 7.54 9.11 -7.99
CA VAL A 44 8.66 10.07 -7.90
C VAL A 44 9.06 10.60 -9.28
N HIS A 45 9.02 9.76 -10.31
CA HIS A 45 9.51 10.12 -11.64
C HIS A 45 8.41 10.38 -12.67
N GLY A 46 7.14 10.14 -12.31
CA GLY A 46 6.01 10.34 -13.21
C GLY A 46 5.95 9.35 -14.37
N ASP A 47 6.62 8.20 -14.26
CA ASP A 47 6.54 7.15 -15.28
C ASP A 47 5.18 6.44 -15.20
N ILE A 48 4.25 6.91 -16.03
CA ILE A 48 2.88 6.40 -16.11
C ILE A 48 2.86 4.90 -16.44
N SER A 49 3.84 4.41 -17.21
CA SER A 49 3.89 2.98 -17.60
C SER A 49 4.20 2.06 -16.42
N ALA A 50 4.75 2.60 -15.33
CA ALA A 50 5.08 1.87 -14.12
C ALA A 50 3.96 1.88 -13.06
N ALA A 51 2.86 2.60 -13.28
CA ALA A 51 1.77 2.72 -12.31
C ALA A 51 1.11 1.36 -12.03
N LEU A 52 0.90 1.05 -10.76
CA LEU A 52 0.22 -0.18 -10.33
C LEU A 52 -1.30 0.01 -10.31
N ALA A 53 -1.91 0.11 -11.49
CA ALA A 53 -3.35 0.27 -11.61
C ALA A 53 -4.13 -0.88 -10.93
N GLY A 54 -5.05 -0.51 -10.04
CA GLY A 54 -5.97 -1.44 -9.37
C GLY A 54 -5.39 -2.15 -8.14
N ASN A 55 -4.18 -1.80 -7.69
CA ASN A 55 -3.70 -2.26 -6.40
C ASN A 55 -4.57 -1.69 -5.27
N VAL A 56 -4.65 -2.46 -4.19
CA VAL A 56 -5.43 -2.11 -3.01
C VAL A 56 -4.50 -1.78 -1.83
N PRO A 57 -4.86 -0.81 -0.98
CA PRO A 57 -4.05 -0.42 0.17
C PRO A 57 -3.75 -1.60 1.10
N VAL A 58 -2.60 -1.56 1.78
CA VAL A 58 -2.35 -2.46 2.91
C VAL A 58 -3.18 -1.99 4.10
N LYS A 59 -4.09 -2.83 4.60
CA LYS A 59 -4.84 -2.61 5.83
C LYS A 59 -4.06 -3.15 7.02
N VAL A 60 -3.75 -2.27 7.97
CA VAL A 60 -3.14 -2.61 9.25
C VAL A 60 -4.20 -2.39 10.34
N PRO A 61 -4.78 -3.44 10.95
CA PRO A 61 -5.75 -3.25 12.02
C PRO A 61 -5.10 -2.62 13.26
N ARG A 62 -5.85 -1.78 13.99
CA ARG A 62 -5.37 -1.15 15.22
C ARG A 62 -5.18 -2.15 16.36
N VAL A 63 -6.09 -3.12 16.47
CA VAL A 63 -6.11 -4.12 17.55
C VAL A 63 -5.49 -5.43 17.06
N GLY A 64 -4.18 -5.44 16.86
CA GLY A 64 -3.45 -6.66 16.46
C GLY A 64 -4.01 -7.33 15.20
N GLY A 65 -3.72 -8.62 14.98
CA GLY A 65 -4.29 -9.36 13.85
C GLY A 65 -3.52 -9.23 12.53
N ALA A 66 -3.98 -9.97 11.51
CA ALA A 66 -3.30 -10.10 10.23
C ALA A 66 -3.44 -8.85 9.37
N LEU A 67 -2.41 -8.59 8.55
CA LEU A 67 -2.50 -7.58 7.50
C LEU A 67 -3.33 -8.13 6.34
N THR A 68 -4.18 -7.29 5.77
CA THR A 68 -4.96 -7.61 4.57
C THR A 68 -4.80 -6.51 3.53
N TYR A 69 -5.36 -6.72 2.34
CA TYR A 69 -5.34 -5.78 1.24
C TYR A 69 -6.78 -5.40 0.89
N GLU A 70 -7.25 -4.26 1.40
CA GLU A 70 -8.65 -3.87 1.37
C GLU A 70 -8.76 -2.35 1.21
N THR A 71 -9.79 -1.89 0.52
CA THR A 71 -10.18 -0.48 0.55
C THR A 71 -10.92 -0.16 1.86
N PRO A 72 -10.79 1.07 2.40
CA PRO A 72 -11.64 1.50 3.49
C PRO A 72 -13.10 1.48 3.04
N ALA A 73 -14.00 1.09 3.94
CA ALA A 73 -15.43 1.20 3.71
C ALA A 73 -15.75 2.67 3.40
N ARG A 74 -16.48 2.93 2.31
CA ARG A 74 -16.98 4.27 2.02
C ARG A 74 -18.04 4.59 3.06
N SER A 75 -17.77 5.58 3.92
CA SER A 75 -18.77 6.24 4.77
C SER A 75 -19.82 6.95 3.94
#